data_AF-A0A4D6KYE3-F1
#
_entry.id   AF-A0A4D6KYE3-F1
#
_cell.length_a   1.000
_cell.length_b   1.000
_cell.length_c   1.000
_cell.angle_alpha   90.00
_cell.angle_beta   90.00
_cell.angle_gamma   90.00
#
_symmetry.space_group_name_H-M   'P 1'
#
loop_
_entity.id
_entity.type
_entity.pdbx_description
1 polymer ?
#
loop_
_entity_poly.entity_id
_entity_poly.type
_entity_poly.pdbx_seq_one_letter_code
_entity_poly.pdbx_strand_id
1 'polypeptide(L)'
;MASCTTLYQILGICPAASEGEIKAAYRQLVKVCHPDVAPMGKKESSGSEFIKIHDAYRTLLNPDKRAKYDRNLIPRGRVFSTASSGVSGYNGRRWETDQCW
;
A
#
# COMPACT_ATOMS: atom_id res chain seq x y z
N MET A 1 8.34 15.20 -11.90
CA MET A 1 8.45 13.90 -11.20
C MET A 1 7.15 13.70 -10.45
N ALA A 2 6.39 12.65 -10.77
CA ALA A 2 5.05 12.43 -10.22
C ALA A 2 5.13 12.25 -8.70
N SER A 3 4.97 13.36 -7.99
CA SER A 3 4.74 13.43 -6.56
C SER A 3 3.31 13.00 -6.26
N CYS A 4 2.97 11.76 -6.62
CA CYS A 4 1.79 11.11 -6.07
C CYS A 4 2.16 10.78 -4.62
N THR A 5 1.94 11.73 -3.72
CA THR A 5 2.20 11.65 -2.28
C THR A 5 1.42 10.47 -1.68
N THR A 6 1.97 9.27 -1.81
CA THR A 6 1.32 8.04 -1.36
C THR A 6 1.23 8.03 0.16
N LEU A 7 0.25 7.31 0.72
CA LEU A 7 0.12 7.16 2.17
C LEU A 7 1.39 6.56 2.80
N TYR A 8 2.09 5.73 2.05
CA TYR A 8 3.40 5.18 2.41
C TYR A 8 4.48 6.26 2.55
N GLN A 9 4.51 7.21 1.61
CA GLN A 9 5.43 8.34 1.65
C GLN A 9 5.12 9.32 2.79
N ILE A 10 3.84 9.51 3.15
CA ILE A 10 3.43 10.32 4.30
C ILE A 10 3.97 9.72 5.61
N LEU A 11 3.95 8.40 5.73
CA LEU A 11 4.51 7.68 6.88
C LEU A 11 6.02 7.46 6.80
N GLY A 12 6.65 7.76 5.65
CA GLY A 12 8.08 7.52 5.42
C GLY A 12 8.45 6.03 5.36
N ILE A 13 7.50 5.16 5.00
CA ILE A 13 7.69 3.71 4.96
C ILE A 13 7.61 3.16 3.53
N CYS A 14 8.12 1.94 3.36
CA CYS A 14 8.05 1.22 2.09
C CYS A 14 6.63 0.65 1.85
N PRO A 15 6.11 0.57 0.61
CA PRO A 15 4.84 -0.12 0.33
C PRO A 15 4.86 -1.62 0.66
N ALA A 16 6.05 -2.22 0.79
CA ALA A 16 6.25 -3.59 1.26
C ALA A 16 6.29 -3.70 2.80
N ALA A 17 6.18 -2.58 3.53
CA ALA A 17 6.26 -2.57 4.98
C ALA A 17 5.12 -3.37 5.62
N SER A 18 5.47 -4.04 6.72
CA SER A 18 4.54 -4.86 7.50
C SER A 18 3.72 -4.00 8.48
N GLU A 19 2.63 -4.54 9.01
CA GLU A 19 1.77 -3.81 9.97
C GLU A 19 2.52 -3.32 11.20
N GLY A 20 3.53 -4.08 11.65
CA GLY A 20 4.41 -3.69 12.74
C GLY A 20 5.21 -2.41 12.44
N GLU A 21 5.72 -2.28 11.21
CA GLU A 21 6.46 -1.09 10.78
C GLU A 21 5.55 0.13 10.61
N ILE A 22 4.34 -0.08 10.09
CA ILE A 22 3.31 0.98 10.00
C ILE A 22 3.01 1.57 11.38
N LYS A 23 2.83 0.70 12.39
CA LYS A 23 2.60 1.12 13.79
C LYS A 23 3.83 1.80 14.39
N ALA A 24 5.03 1.30 14.12
CA ALA A 24 6.27 1.89 14.61
C ALA A 24 6.49 3.31 14.06
N ALA A 25 6.35 3.49 12.74
CA ALA A 25 6.49 4.78 12.07
C ALA A 25 5.46 5.80 12.57
N TYR A 26 4.19 5.40 12.70
CA TYR A 26 3.14 6.26 13.26
C TYR A 26 3.50 6.76 14.66
N ARG A 27 3.98 5.87 15.55
CA ARG A 27 4.38 6.25 16.91
C ARG A 27 5.55 7.23 16.94
N GLN A 28 6.48 7.14 16.00
CA GLN A 28 7.59 8.09 15.89
C GLN A 28 7.11 9.45 15.37
N LEU A 29 6.30 9.46 14.32
CA LEU A 29 5.78 10.69 13.73
C LEU A 29 4.87 11.47 14.68
N VAL A 30 4.00 10.78 15.45
CA VAL A 30 3.15 11.43 16.46
C VAL A 30 3.98 12.15 17.51
N LYS A 31 5.11 11.57 17.94
CA LYS A 31 6.00 12.22 18.93
C LYS A 31 6.63 13.50 18.37
N VAL A 32 6.95 13.52 17.08
CA VAL A 32 7.59 14.68 16.42
C VAL A 32 6.56 15.77 16.10
N CYS A 33 5.35 15.39 15.67
CA CYS A 33 4.27 16.31 15.33
C CYS A 33 3.41 16.76 16.52
N HIS A 34 3.71 16.30 17.75
CA HIS A 34 2.87 16.64 18.91
C HIS A 34 2.94 18.15 19.21
N PRO A 35 1.80 18.84 19.38
CA PRO A 35 1.77 20.30 19.55
C PRO A 35 2.39 20.80 20.86
N ASP A 36 2.74 19.89 21.77
CA ASP A 36 3.43 20.16 23.04
C ASP A 36 4.95 20.32 22.87
N VAL A 37 5.55 19.68 21.86
CA VAL A 37 6.99 19.80 21.54
C VAL A 37 7.27 20.80 20.42
N ALA A 38 6.25 21.23 19.69
CA ALA A 38 6.41 22.20 18.60
C ALA A 38 6.52 23.64 19.15
N PRO A 39 7.58 24.40 18.81
CA PRO A 39 7.68 25.81 19.18
C PRO A 39 6.51 26.62 18.59
N MET A 40 6.03 27.63 19.33
CA MET A 40 4.79 28.40 19.10
C MET A 40 4.52 28.83 17.65
N GLY A 41 5.54 28.99 16.79
CA GLY A 41 5.41 29.41 15.39
C GLY A 41 5.19 28.29 14.35
N LYS A 42 5.23 27.00 14.73
CA LYS A 42 5.05 25.85 13.79
C LYS A 42 3.82 24.97 14.07
N LYS A 43 2.98 25.37 15.02
CA LYS A 43 1.81 24.59 15.45
C LYS A 43 0.82 24.28 14.33
N GLU A 44 0.57 25.22 13.41
CA GLU A 44 -0.33 25.02 12.26
C GLU A 44 0.20 23.99 11.25
N SER A 45 1.51 24.01 10.98
CA SER A 45 2.15 23.04 10.09
C SER A 45 2.11 21.64 10.71
N SER A 46 2.40 21.52 12.01
CA SER A 46 2.37 20.24 12.73
C SER A 46 0.96 19.63 12.80
N GLY A 47 -0.09 20.44 12.96
CA GLY A 47 -1.48 19.95 12.97
C GLY A 47 -1.90 19.39 11.61
N SER A 48 -1.56 20.09 10.52
CA SER A 48 -1.88 19.66 9.16
C SER A 48 -1.16 18.37 8.77
N GLU A 49 0.10 18.22 9.20
CA GLU A 49 0.86 16.98 9.01
C GLU A 49 0.30 15.83 9.86
N PHE A 50 -0.07 16.09 11.12
CA PHE A 50 -0.67 15.07 11.99
C PHE A 50 -1.94 14.48 11.40
N ILE A 51 -2.81 15.30 10.82
CA ILE A 51 -4.05 14.84 10.16
C ILE A 51 -3.70 13.88 9.00
N LYS A 52 -2.72 14.23 8.17
CA LYS A 52 -2.27 13.39 7.04
C LYS A 52 -1.68 12.07 7.52
N ILE A 53 -0.83 12.10 8.55
CA ILE A 53 -0.21 10.93 9.17
C ILE A 53 -1.28 10.00 9.75
N HIS A 54 -2.27 10.57 10.43
CA HIS A 54 -3.36 9.81 11.03
C HIS A 54 -4.27 9.16 9.98
N ASP A 55 -4.62 9.88 8.91
CA ASP A 55 -5.40 9.33 7.81
C ASP A 55 -4.68 8.19 7.08
N ALA A 56 -3.39 8.37 6.81
CA ALA A 56 -2.52 7.35 6.23
C ALA A 56 -2.49 6.09 7.10
N TYR A 57 -2.28 6.25 8.40
CA TYR A 57 -2.29 5.15 9.36
C TYR A 57 -3.63 4.39 9.37
N ARG A 58 -4.77 5.10 9.41
CA ARG A 58 -6.11 4.47 9.42
C ARG A 58 -6.38 3.64 8.17
N THR A 59 -5.87 4.06 7.02
CA THR A 59 -6.05 3.36 5.74
C THR A 59 -5.10 2.18 5.62
N LEU A 60 -3.82 2.35 5.99
CA LEU A 60 -2.80 1.31 5.85
C LEU A 60 -2.87 0.22 6.92
N LEU A 61 -3.38 0.53 8.12
CA LEU A 61 -3.58 -0.44 9.20
C LEU A 61 -4.65 -1.49 8.86
N ASN A 62 -5.65 -1.12 8.05
CA ASN A 62 -6.74 -2.02 7.70
C ASN A 62 -6.40 -2.76 6.40
N PRO A 63 -6.24 -4.09 6.39
CA PRO A 63 -5.84 -4.83 5.20
C PRO A 63 -6.82 -4.66 4.04
N ASP A 64 -8.12 -4.57 4.31
CA ASP A 64 -9.14 -4.30 3.29
C ASP A 64 -9.02 -2.91 2.66
N LYS A 65 -8.77 -1.88 3.49
CA LYS A 65 -8.58 -0.50 3.02
C LYS A 65 -7.27 -0.34 2.26
N ARG A 66 -6.19 -0.97 2.75
CA ARG A 66 -4.89 -1.04 2.10
C ARG A 66 -5.02 -1.69 0.71
N ALA A 67 -5.67 -2.85 0.62
CA ALA A 67 -5.92 -3.52 -0.65
C ALA A 67 -6.73 -2.65 -1.63
N LYS A 68 -7.75 -1.93 -1.16
CA LYS A 68 -8.51 -0.98 -1.99
C LYS A 68 -7.63 0.18 -2.48
N TYR A 69 -6.80 0.73 -1.60
CA TYR A 69 -5.85 1.78 -1.94
C TYR A 69 -4.82 1.32 -2.97
N ASP A 70 -4.21 0.15 -2.76
CA ASP A 70 -3.23 -0.44 -3.68
C ASP A 70 -3.86 -0.76 -5.05
N ARG A 71 -5.11 -1.25 -5.10
CA ARG A 71 -5.84 -1.46 -6.36
C ARG A 71 -6.07 -0.17 -7.14
N ASN A 72 -6.33 0.94 -6.45
CA ASN A 72 -6.50 2.26 -7.08
C ASN A 72 -5.17 2.89 -7.50
N LEU A 73 -4.06 2.47 -6.91
CA LEU A 73 -2.71 2.96 -7.22
C LEU A 73 -2.18 2.39 -8.54
N ILE A 74 -2.65 1.21 -8.94
CA ILE A 74 -2.37 0.64 -10.26
C ILE A 74 -3.17 1.45 -11.28
N PRO A 75 -2.53 2.21 -12.20
CA PRO A 75 -3.27 2.90 -13.25
C PRO A 75 -4.06 1.86 -14.02
N ARG A 76 -5.37 2.07 -14.11
CA ARG A 76 -6.35 1.24 -14.82
C ARG A 76 -6.06 1.33 -16.32
N GLY A 77 -4.96 0.73 -16.75
CA GLY A 77 -4.30 0.96 -18.02
C GLY A 77 -3.33 -0.15 -18.39
N ARG A 78 -3.65 -1.40 -18.00
CA ARG A 78 -3.32 -2.60 -18.77
C ARG A 78 -4.13 -3.76 -18.20
N VAL A 79 -5.41 -3.80 -18.57
CA VAL A 79 -6.04 -5.10 -18.74
C VAL A 79 -5.24 -5.74 -19.86
N PHE A 80 -4.32 -6.65 -19.55
CA PHE A 80 -3.93 -7.67 -20.51
C PHE A 80 -5.18 -8.53 -20.68
N SER A 81 -6.13 -8.03 -21.47
CA SER A 81 -7.13 -8.85 -22.10
C SER A 81 -6.35 -9.68 -23.10
N THR A 82 -5.72 -10.77 -22.64
CA THR A 82 -5.38 -11.86 -23.51
C THR A 82 -6.72 -12.38 -24.02
N ALA A 83 -7.13 -11.86 -25.16
CA ALA A 83 -8.10 -12.53 -26.00
C ALA A 83 -7.55 -13.94 -26.24
N SER A 84 -8.22 -14.93 -25.67
CA SER A 84 -8.05 -16.33 -26.04
C SER A 84 -9.44 -16.91 -26.14
N SER A 85 -10.10 -16.50 -27.22
CA SER A 85 -11.25 -17.19 -27.77
C SER A 85 -10.90 -18.66 -28.01
N GLY A 86 -11.68 -19.56 -27.40
CA GLY A 86 -12.00 -20.88 -27.97
C GLY A 86 -11.01 -22.03 -27.74
N VAL A 87 -11.45 -23.03 -26.94
CA VAL A 87 -11.46 -24.49 -27.23
C VAL A 87 -11.87 -25.21 -25.92
N SER A 88 -13.16 -25.52 -25.71
CA SER A 88 -13.85 -26.77 -26.06
C SER A 88 -13.09 -28.05 -25.70
N GLY A 89 -13.49 -28.74 -24.61
CA GLY A 89 -13.23 -30.17 -24.33
C GLY A 89 -11.73 -30.53 -24.24
N TYR A 90 -11.24 -31.53 -23.53
CA TYR A 90 -11.75 -32.81 -23.10
C TYR A 90 -10.82 -33.27 -21.97
N ASN A 91 -11.39 -33.96 -21.00
CA ASN A 91 -10.93 -35.24 -20.44
C ASN A 91 -9.42 -35.47 -20.12
N GLY A 92 -9.17 -36.02 -18.92
CA GLY A 92 -8.14 -37.05 -18.79
C GLY A 92 -6.98 -36.74 -17.86
N ARG A 93 -7.08 -37.28 -16.64
CA ARG A 93 -5.93 -37.67 -15.80
C ARG A 93 -4.88 -38.41 -16.66
N ARG A 94 -3.59 -38.06 -16.54
CA ARG A 94 -2.44 -39.01 -16.57
C ARG A 94 -1.11 -38.26 -16.39
N TRP A 95 -0.60 -38.14 -15.16
CA TRP A 95 0.81 -37.84 -14.94
C TRP A 95 1.55 -39.19 -14.89
N GLU A 96 1.88 -39.75 -16.04
CA GLU A 96 2.74 -40.93 -16.12
C GLU A 96 3.39 -40.91 -17.50
N THR A 97 4.68 -40.53 -17.50
CA THR A 97 5.81 -41.04 -18.31
C THR A 97 6.94 -40.02 -18.14
N ASP A 98 7.97 -40.32 -17.36
CA ASP A 98 9.15 -41.10 -17.75
C ASP A 98 10.13 -40.31 -18.64
N GLN A 99 11.38 -40.26 -18.16
CA GLN A 99 12.61 -39.89 -18.85
C GLN A 99 12.87 -38.40 -19.11
N CYS A 100 13.97 -37.88 -18.55
CA CYS A 100 15.19 -37.65 -19.31
C CYS A 100 16.35 -37.33 -18.36
N TRP A 101 17.30 -38.27 -18.32
CA TRP A 101 18.72 -38.22 -17.94
C TRP A 101 19.16 -37.38 -16.73
#